data_AF-A0A941DH44-F1
#
_entry.id   AF-A0A941DH44-F1
#
_cell.length_a   1.000
_cell.length_b   1.000
_cell.length_c   1.000
_cell.angle_alpha   90.00
_cell.angle_beta   90.00
_cell.angle_gamma   90.00
#
_symmetry.space_group_name_H-M   'P 1'
#
loop_
_entity.id
_entity.type
_entity.pdbx_description
1 polymer ?
#
loop_
_entity_poly.entity_id
_entity_poly.type
_entity_poly.pdbx_seq_one_letter_code
_entity_poly.pdbx_strand_id
1 'polypeptide(L)'
;MTEIVIDTGAKPVQDTSNLIDIGPFFDRFGAAKMAVLMSTDPVVQAILRDVQVRKWIDLSRQDVADSLTYITTKVPALTPEIVANVIHLPVEESENMALKKLYFS
;
A
#
# COMPACT_ATOMS: atom_id res chain seq x y z
N MET A 1 3.71 -44.47 -19.60
CA MET A 1 3.32 -43.22 -20.29
C MET A 1 3.39 -42.12 -19.27
N THR A 2 4.38 -41.24 -19.38
CA THR A 2 4.56 -40.10 -18.50
C THR A 2 3.64 -38.99 -19.00
N GLU A 3 2.72 -38.55 -18.15
CA GLU A 3 1.76 -37.51 -18.50
C GLU A 3 2.50 -36.17 -18.63
N ILE A 4 2.46 -35.58 -19.82
CA ILE A 4 3.00 -34.24 -20.07
C ILE A 4 1.95 -33.27 -19.52
N VAL A 5 2.24 -32.69 -18.36
CA VAL A 5 1.46 -31.56 -17.82
C VAL A 5 1.79 -30.35 -18.69
N ILE A 6 0.82 -29.95 -19.52
CA ILE A 6 0.90 -28.72 -20.30
C ILE A 6 0.61 -27.57 -19.32
N ASP A 7 1.65 -26.89 -18.84
CA ASP A 7 1.50 -25.61 -18.15
C ASP A 7 0.80 -24.65 -19.12
N THR A 8 -0.47 -24.35 -18.81
CA THR A 8 -1.38 -23.63 -19.71
C THR A 8 -1.07 -22.14 -19.76
N GLY A 9 0.00 -21.67 -19.10
CA GLY A 9 0.46 -20.28 -19.20
C GLY A 9 -0.52 -19.26 -18.63
N ALA A 10 -1.60 -19.69 -17.97
CA ALA A 10 -2.47 -18.81 -17.22
C ALA A 10 -1.70 -18.38 -15.97
N LYS A 11 -1.02 -17.22 -16.06
CA LYS A 11 -0.54 -16.51 -14.87
C LYS A 11 -1.71 -16.50 -13.87
N PRO A 12 -1.50 -16.92 -12.61
CA PRO A 12 -2.56 -16.84 -11.61
C PRO A 12 -3.11 -15.41 -11.65
N VAL A 13 -4.44 -15.26 -11.62
CA VAL A 13 -5.11 -13.96 -11.49
C VAL A 13 -4.36 -13.24 -10.38
N GLN A 14 -3.64 -12.17 -10.72
CA GLN A 14 -2.88 -11.45 -9.70
C GLN A 14 -3.90 -10.96 -8.69
N ASP A 15 -3.77 -11.40 -7.44
CA ASP A 15 -4.65 -10.98 -6.37
C ASP A 15 -4.41 -9.49 -6.13
N THR A 16 -5.29 -8.66 -6.67
CA THR A 16 -5.21 -7.20 -6.57
C THR A 16 -5.97 -6.66 -5.36
N SER A 17 -6.51 -7.52 -4.50
CA SER A 17 -7.32 -7.10 -3.35
C SER A 17 -6.53 -6.27 -2.33
N ASN A 18 -5.20 -6.36 -2.36
CA ASN A 18 -4.30 -5.63 -1.47
C ASN A 18 -3.63 -4.41 -2.14
N LEU A 19 -3.98 -4.12 -3.40
CA LEU A 19 -3.47 -2.95 -4.10
C LEU A 19 -4.37 -1.75 -3.80
N ILE A 20 -3.78 -0.64 -3.41
CA ILE A 20 -4.49 0.59 -3.07
C ILE A 20 -3.91 1.79 -3.84
N ASP A 21 -4.78 2.73 -4.23
CA ASP A 21 -4.35 4.00 -4.80
C ASP A 21 -3.56 4.83 -3.78
N ILE A 22 -2.64 5.67 -4.26
CA ILE A 22 -1.76 6.47 -3.37
C ILE A 22 -2.57 7.44 -2.49
N GLY A 23 -3.59 8.10 -3.04
CA GLY A 23 -4.44 9.01 -2.28
C GLY A 23 -5.15 8.31 -1.11
N PRO A 24 -5.95 7.27 -1.40
CA PRO A 24 -6.57 6.43 -0.39
C PRO A 24 -5.59 5.83 0.63
N PHE A 25 -4.40 5.40 0.22
CA PHE A 25 -3.35 4.95 1.14
C PHE A 25 -3.03 6.02 2.20
N PHE A 26 -2.83 7.27 1.80
CA PHE A 26 -2.63 8.37 2.74
C PHE A 26 -3.90 8.68 3.55
N ASP A 27 -5.08 8.54 2.96
CA ASP A 27 -6.38 8.77 3.63
C ASP A 27 -6.58 7.85 4.84
N ARG A 28 -6.07 6.61 4.78
CA ARG A 28 -6.08 5.66 5.91
C ARG A 28 -5.31 6.14 7.15
N PHE A 29 -4.43 7.13 7.02
CA PHE A 29 -3.77 7.76 8.20
C PHE A 29 -4.72 8.65 9.00
N GLY A 30 -5.89 9.01 8.46
CA GLY A 30 -6.88 9.86 9.13
C GLY A 30 -6.27 11.18 9.62
N ALA A 31 -6.52 11.53 10.88
CA ALA A 31 -6.00 12.76 11.50
C ALA A 31 -4.47 12.81 11.58
N ALA A 32 -3.77 11.67 11.57
CA ALA A 32 -2.31 11.62 11.62
C ALA A 32 -1.65 12.01 10.29
N LYS A 33 -2.40 12.03 9.18
CA LYS A 33 -1.88 12.28 7.83
C LYS A 33 -1.01 13.52 7.75
N MET A 34 -1.49 14.65 8.27
CA MET A 34 -0.74 15.91 8.18
C MET A 34 0.55 15.87 8.98
N ALA A 35 0.56 15.23 10.16
CA ALA A 35 1.78 15.05 10.94
C ALA A 35 2.82 14.20 10.20
N VAL A 36 2.37 13.16 9.48
CA VAL A 36 3.24 12.33 8.63
C VAL A 36 3.81 13.16 7.46
N LEU A 37 2.95 13.85 6.71
CA LEU A 37 3.35 14.63 5.53
C LEU A 37 4.28 15.81 5.86
N MET A 38 4.12 16.41 7.04
CA MET A 38 4.96 17.52 7.50
C MET A 38 6.25 17.07 8.23
N SER A 39 6.48 15.75 8.39
CA SER A 39 7.68 15.26 9.07
C SER A 39 8.95 15.78 8.38
N THR A 40 9.89 16.33 9.15
CA THR A 40 11.18 16.82 8.62
C THR A 40 12.26 15.74 8.63
N ASP A 41 11.97 14.54 9.13
CA ASP A 41 12.91 13.43 9.14
C ASP A 41 13.28 13.00 7.70
N PRO A 42 14.57 12.91 7.36
CA PRO A 42 15.00 12.67 5.99
C PRO A 42 14.59 11.29 5.46
N VAL A 43 14.49 10.27 6.34
CA VAL A 43 14.09 8.92 5.95
C VAL A 43 12.57 8.86 5.76
N VAL A 44 11.78 9.49 6.63
CA VAL A 44 10.34 9.65 6.39
C VAL A 44 10.08 10.35 5.06
N GLN A 45 10.80 11.44 4.78
CA GLN A 45 10.67 12.15 3.50
C GLN A 45 11.09 11.31 2.29
N ALA A 46 12.08 10.41 2.44
CA ALA A 46 12.43 9.46 1.38
C ALA A 46 11.31 8.44 1.13
N ILE A 47 10.73 7.87 2.18
CA ILE A 47 9.58 6.95 2.10
C ILE A 47 8.40 7.62 1.40
N LEU A 48 8.05 8.84 1.80
CA LEU A 48 6.91 9.56 1.21
C LEU A 48 7.11 9.85 -0.28
N ARG A 49 8.35 10.12 -0.72
CA ARG A 49 8.66 10.30 -2.14
C ARG A 49 8.60 8.98 -2.90
N ASP A 50 9.10 7.89 -2.32
CA ASP A 50 9.02 6.55 -2.92
C ASP A 50 7.56 6.11 -3.12
N VAL A 51 6.70 6.37 -2.13
CA VAL A 51 5.25 6.12 -2.23
C VAL A 51 4.63 6.94 -3.37
N GLN A 52 4.98 8.22 -3.51
CA GLN A 52 4.38 9.12 -4.51
C GLN A 52 4.74 8.82 -5.96
N VAL A 53 5.89 8.18 -6.23
CA VAL A 53 6.30 7.83 -7.60
C VAL A 53 5.71 6.51 -8.09
N ARG A 54 5.08 5.75 -7.19
CA ARG A 54 4.42 4.49 -7.52
C ARG A 54 3.10 4.76 -8.25
N LYS A 55 2.50 3.70 -8.80
CA LYS A 55 1.14 3.77 -9.36
C LYS A 55 0.09 3.29 -8.36
N TRP A 56 0.50 2.37 -7.51
CA TRP A 56 -0.29 1.79 -6.42
C TRP A 56 0.66 1.34 -5.32
N ILE A 57 0.10 1.10 -4.14
CA ILE A 57 0.80 0.48 -3.02
C ILE A 57 0.24 -0.92 -2.84
N ASP A 58 1.12 -1.90 -2.72
CA ASP A 58 0.74 -3.26 -2.38
C ASP A 58 0.95 -3.45 -0.87
N LEU A 59 -0.16 -3.55 -0.15
CA LEU A 59 -0.19 -3.62 1.31
C LEU A 59 0.34 -4.96 1.87
N SER A 60 0.51 -5.97 1.01
CA SER A 60 1.06 -7.27 1.41
C SER A 60 2.60 -7.27 1.51
N ARG A 61 3.26 -6.23 1.00
CA ARG A 61 4.73 -6.19 0.98
C ARG A 61 5.31 -5.82 2.34
N GLN A 62 6.32 -6.60 2.75
CA GLN A 62 7.04 -6.36 4.01
C GLN A 62 7.68 -4.97 4.08
N ASP A 63 8.20 -4.44 2.96
CA ASP A 63 8.84 -3.11 2.94
C ASP A 63 7.86 -1.97 3.23
N VAL A 64 6.57 -2.14 2.91
CA VAL A 64 5.51 -1.19 3.28
C VAL A 64 5.27 -1.22 4.79
N ALA A 65 5.19 -2.41 5.38
CA ALA A 65 5.04 -2.58 6.83
C ALA A 65 6.25 -2.01 7.61
N ASP A 66 7.47 -2.28 7.14
CA ASP A 66 8.70 -1.77 7.74
C ASP A 66 8.78 -0.24 7.65
N SER A 67 8.38 0.33 6.50
CA SER A 67 8.31 1.78 6.29
C SER A 67 7.31 2.45 7.24
N LEU A 68 6.11 1.88 7.40
CA LEU A 68 5.11 2.40 8.34
C LEU A 68 5.61 2.30 9.79
N THR A 69 6.24 1.18 10.14
CA THR A 69 6.87 0.99 11.46
C THR A 69 7.91 2.06 11.73
N TYR A 70 8.78 2.35 10.76
CA TYR A 70 9.77 3.44 10.88
C TYR A 70 9.10 4.79 11.14
N ILE A 71 8.04 5.13 10.38
CA ILE A 71 7.33 6.40 10.54
C ILE A 71 6.77 6.55 11.96
N THR A 72 6.24 5.48 12.57
CA THR A 72 5.73 5.56 13.96
C THR A 72 6.81 5.96 14.98
N THR A 73 8.09 5.64 14.71
CA THR A 73 9.22 6.05 15.57
C THR A 73 9.51 7.55 15.52
N LYS A 74 9.06 8.23 14.46
CA LYS A 74 9.32 9.66 14.20
C LYS A 74 8.07 10.52 14.33
N VAL A 75 6.89 9.94 14.10
CA VAL A 75 5.60 10.62 14.09
C VAL A 75 4.68 9.92 15.09
N PRO A 76 4.69 10.33 16.38
CA PRO A 76 3.90 9.68 17.42
C PRO A 76 2.38 9.69 17.18
N ALA A 77 1.90 10.63 16.36
CA ALA A 77 0.49 10.71 15.97
C ALA A 77 0.06 9.51 15.10
N LEU A 78 0.98 8.87 14.38
CA LEU A 78 0.73 7.64 13.64
C LEU A 78 0.88 6.46 14.61
N THR A 79 -0.21 6.08 15.26
CA THR A 79 -0.21 5.01 16.26
C THR A 79 -0.08 3.62 15.61
N PRO A 80 0.37 2.59 16.36
CA PRO A 80 0.38 1.22 15.87
C PRO A 80 -1.00 0.71 15.42
N GLU A 81 -2.08 1.19 16.05
CA GLU A 81 -3.45 0.86 15.67
C GLU A 81 -3.81 1.43 14.29
N ILE A 82 -3.42 2.68 14.01
CA ILE A 82 -3.61 3.26 12.67
C ILE A 82 -2.82 2.46 11.63
N VAL A 83 -1.57 2.07 11.93
CA VAL A 83 -0.77 1.23 11.02
C VAL A 83 -1.42 -0.13 10.76
N ALA A 84 -1.92 -0.80 11.81
CA ALA A 84 -2.63 -2.06 11.66
C ALA A 84 -3.85 -1.90 10.76
N ASN A 85 -4.61 -0.82 10.90
CA ASN A 85 -5.75 -0.51 10.05
C ASN A 85 -5.33 -0.24 8.59
N VAL A 86 -4.23 0.48 8.38
CA VAL A 86 -3.70 0.75 7.04
C VAL A 86 -3.38 -0.56 6.30
N ILE A 87 -2.77 -1.52 6.98
CA ILE A 87 -2.27 -2.78 6.38
C ILE A 87 -3.38 -3.83 6.28
N HIS A 88 -4.21 -3.99 7.31
CA HIS A 88 -5.09 -5.15 7.45
C HIS A 88 -6.55 -4.89 7.09
N LEU A 89 -7.01 -3.63 7.01
CA LEU A 89 -8.35 -3.38 6.51
C LEU A 89 -8.41 -3.74 5.02
N PRO A 90 -9.45 -4.49 4.59
CA PRO A 90 -9.67 -4.76 3.17
C PRO A 90 -9.64 -3.48 2.35
N VAL A 91 -9.07 -3.52 1.14
CA VAL A 91 -9.15 -2.36 0.23
C VAL A 91 -10.56 -2.28 -0.33
N GLU A 92 -11.25 -1.18 -0.03
CA GLU A 92 -12.57 -0.92 -0.58
C GLU A 92 -12.47 -0.61 -2.07
N GLU A 93 -13.56 -0.87 -2.79
CA GLU A 93 -13.61 -0.59 -4.22
C GLU A 93 -13.39 0.90 -4.54
N SER A 94 -13.87 1.78 -3.67
CA SER A 94 -13.68 3.25 -3.73
C SER A 94 -12.20 3.65 -3.65
N GLU A 95 -11.38 2.90 -2.90
CA GLU A 95 -9.96 3.16 -2.64
C GLU A 95 -9.05 2.68 -3.80
N ASN A 96 -9.63 2.06 -4.82
CA ASN A 96 -8.93 1.48 -5.96
C ASN A 96 -9.53 1.94 -7.32
N MET A 97 -10.38 2.97 -7.29
CA MET A 97 -11.13 3.42 -8.46
C MET A 97 -10.24 3.93 -9.60
N ALA A 98 -9.11 4.59 -9.31
CA ALA A 98 -8.25 5.14 -10.36
C ALA A 98 -7.50 4.01 -11.08
N LEU A 99 -7.02 3.02 -10.34
CA LEU A 99 -6.40 1.79 -10.87
C LEU A 99 -7.39 0.96 -11.69
N LYS A 100 -8.60 0.72 -11.16
CA LYS A 100 -9.66 -0.02 -11.86
C LYS A 100 -10.02 0.61 -13.21
N LYS A 101 -10.15 1.94 -13.25
CA LYS A 101 -10.48 2.67 -14.48
C LYS A 101 -9.37 2.65 -15.54
N LEU A 102 -8.10 2.54 -15.14
CA LEU A 102 -6.96 2.64 -16.07
C LEU A 102 -6.51 1.28 -16.64
N TYR A 103 -6.67 0.20 -15.88
CA TYR A 103 -6.07 -1.10 -16.23
C TYR A 103 -7.05 -2.27 -16.31
N PHE A 104 -8.30 -2.11 -15.87
CA PHE A 104 -9.26 -3.21 -15.75
C PHE A 104 -10.62 -2.94 -16.42
N SER A 105 -10.70 -1.91 -17.28
CA SER A 105 -11.85 -1.59 -18.14
C SER A 105 -11.91 -2.44 -19.40
#